data_AF-A0AAQ3NMJ5-F1
#
_entry.id   AF-A0AAQ3NMJ5-F1
#
_cell.length_a   1.000
_cell.length_b   1.000
_cell.length_c   1.000
_cell.angle_alpha   90.00
_cell.angle_beta   90.00
_cell.angle_gamma   90.00
#
_symmetry.space_group_name_H-M   'P 1'
#
loop_
_entity.id
_entity.type
_entity.pdbx_description
1 polymer ?
#
loop_
_entity_poly.entity_id
_entity_poly.type
_entity_poly.pdbx_seq_one_letter_code
_entity_poly.pdbx_strand_id
1 'polypeptide(L)'
;MVGTGIRCGVLGFNYYVPLKKIGRRFGTTLAKRKDFDENDKLQQLPFFPPKISKSNIARAAIGVFGLGFIDAGYSGDWSRIGVITSESEELLKVAAFLVVPLCIFLVFFLPRDTDS
;
A
#
# COMPACT_ATOMS: atom_id res chain seq x y z
N MET A 1 -47.59 -0.27 16.10
CA MET A 1 -46.56 0.55 16.75
C MET A 1 -45.28 0.48 15.95
N VAL A 2 -44.97 1.48 15.14
CA VAL A 2 -43.61 1.98 14.87
C VAL A 2 -43.81 3.43 14.45
N GLY A 3 -43.34 4.37 15.28
CA GLY A 3 -43.38 5.79 15.01
C GLY A 3 -42.24 6.20 14.09
N THR A 4 -42.58 6.94 13.04
CA THR A 4 -41.60 7.65 12.20
C THR A 4 -41.46 9.06 12.75
N GLY A 5 -40.37 9.29 13.48
CA GLY A 5 -39.97 10.62 13.94
C GLY A 5 -39.47 11.48 12.79
N ILE A 6 -39.97 12.71 12.74
CA ILE A 6 -39.43 13.84 11.98
C ILE A 6 -38.24 14.41 12.76
N ARG A 7 -37.19 14.87 12.05
CA ARG A 7 -36.38 16.13 12.20
C ARG A 7 -35.01 15.88 11.54
N CYS A 8 -34.78 16.38 10.33
CA CYS A 8 -34.17 17.69 10.03
C CYS A 8 -32.76 17.86 10.65
N GLY A 9 -31.75 17.81 9.77
CA GLY A 9 -30.36 18.12 10.04
C GLY A 9 -29.65 18.37 8.70
N VAL A 10 -29.94 19.52 8.09
CA VAL A 10 -29.20 20.06 6.95
C VAL A 10 -27.84 20.53 7.44
N LEU A 11 -26.76 19.94 6.94
CA LEU A 11 -25.50 20.66 6.72
C LEU A 11 -25.00 20.28 5.33
N GLY A 12 -25.09 21.26 4.43
CA GLY A 12 -24.68 21.10 3.05
C GLY A 12 -23.15 21.03 2.92
N PHE A 13 -22.72 20.18 1.99
CA PHE A 13 -21.60 20.51 1.12
C PHE A 13 -21.98 20.09 -0.28
N ASN A 14 -22.05 21.09 -1.16
CA ASN A 14 -22.36 20.94 -2.57
C ASN A 14 -21.10 20.43 -3.27
N TYR A 15 -21.04 19.12 -3.54
CA TYR A 15 -20.07 18.55 -4.48
C TYR A 15 -20.85 18.01 -5.67
N TYR A 16 -20.80 18.76 -6.78
CA TYR A 16 -21.24 18.28 -8.08
C TYR A 16 -20.35 17.12 -8.52
N VAL A 17 -20.76 15.89 -8.22
CA VAL A 17 -20.21 14.67 -8.81
C VAL A 17 -21.11 14.32 -10.01
N PRO A 18 -20.62 14.39 -11.27
CA PRO A 18 -21.37 13.84 -12.39
C PRO A 18 -21.35 12.31 -12.29
N LEU A 19 -22.43 11.75 -11.76
CA LEU A 19 -22.68 10.32 -11.66
C LEU A 19 -22.98 9.75 -13.04
N LYS A 20 -21.95 9.33 -13.79
CA LYS A 20 -22.13 8.61 -15.06
C LYS A 20 -22.44 7.14 -14.78
N LYS A 21 -23.73 6.80 -14.67
CA LYS A 21 -24.19 5.41 -14.83
C LYS A 21 -23.95 4.98 -16.28
N ILE A 22 -23.14 3.94 -16.50
CA ILE A 22 -23.21 3.16 -17.74
C ILE A 22 -23.37 1.68 -17.38
N GLY A 23 -24.35 1.07 -18.02
CA GLY A 23 -24.90 -0.21 -17.67
C GLY A 23 -23.94 -1.38 -17.83
N ARG A 24 -24.06 -2.29 -16.89
CA ARG A 24 -23.60 -3.67 -16.89
C ARG A 24 -24.00 -4.38 -18.19
N ARG A 25 -23.02 -4.73 -19.03
CA ARG A 25 -23.08 -5.86 -19.97
C ARG A 25 -21.72 -6.54 -20.01
N PHE A 26 -21.62 -7.69 -19.34
CA PHE A 26 -20.54 -8.65 -19.59
C PHE A 26 -20.79 -9.25 -20.98
N GLY A 27 -20.04 -8.80 -21.97
CA GLY A 27 -19.95 -9.44 -23.28
C GLY A 27 -18.62 -10.17 -23.36
N THR A 28 -18.65 -11.50 -23.40
CA THR A 28 -17.47 -12.29 -23.72
C THR A 28 -17.13 -12.10 -25.20
N THR A 29 -16.16 -11.25 -25.50
CA THR A 29 -15.63 -11.11 -26.86
C THR A 29 -14.74 -12.30 -27.20
N LEU A 30 -15.32 -13.27 -27.92
CA LEU A 30 -14.59 -14.32 -28.64
C LEU A 30 -13.84 -13.66 -29.82
N ALA A 31 -12.52 -13.54 -29.72
CA ALA A 31 -11.71 -13.01 -30.80
C ALA A 31 -11.61 -14.05 -31.93
N LYS A 32 -12.14 -13.68 -33.11
CA LYS A 32 -12.06 -14.46 -34.35
C LYS A 32 -10.58 -14.60 -34.75
N ARG A 33 -10.09 -15.85 -34.88
CA ARG A 33 -8.77 -16.14 -35.45
C ARG A 33 -8.68 -15.51 -36.84
N LYS A 34 -7.64 -14.71 -37.04
CA LYS A 34 -7.28 -14.13 -38.33
C LYS A 34 -6.00 -14.87 -38.76
N ASP A 35 -6.15 -15.82 -39.68
CA ASP A 35 -5.02 -16.51 -40.29
C ASP A 35 -4.24 -15.51 -41.14
N PHE A 36 -3.02 -15.17 -40.74
CA PHE A 36 -2.06 -14.39 -41.52
C PHE A 36 -0.68 -15.03 -41.40
N ASP A 37 -0.28 -15.60 -42.54
CA ASP A 37 1.00 -15.45 -43.24
C ASP A 37 2.30 -15.53 -42.42
N GLU A 38 3.12 -16.52 -42.79
CA GLU A 38 4.47 -16.74 -42.30
C GLU A 38 5.38 -15.58 -42.77
N ASN A 39 5.78 -14.70 -41.85
CA ASN A 39 7.17 -14.28 -41.65
C ASN A 39 7.27 -13.18 -40.59
N ASP A 40 8.46 -13.12 -39.97
CA ASP A 40 8.96 -12.09 -39.07
C ASP A 40 8.58 -12.17 -37.58
N LYS A 41 9.44 -12.90 -36.86
CA LYS A 41 9.94 -12.63 -35.50
C LYS A 41 8.94 -11.93 -34.56
N LEU A 42 8.03 -12.73 -33.99
CA LEU A 42 7.18 -12.32 -32.89
C LEU A 42 8.07 -11.93 -31.69
N GLN A 43 8.09 -10.62 -31.42
CA GLN A 43 8.81 -9.96 -30.35
C GLN A 43 8.40 -10.56 -29.01
N GLN A 44 9.39 -11.05 -28.26
CA GLN A 44 9.24 -11.40 -26.86
C GLN A 44 8.59 -10.23 -26.13
N LEU A 45 7.48 -10.52 -25.44
CA LEU A 45 6.88 -9.65 -24.44
C LEU A 45 8.02 -9.03 -23.60
N PRO A 46 8.25 -7.70 -23.63
CA PRO A 46 9.28 -7.13 -22.80
C PRO A 46 8.75 -7.13 -21.37
N PHE A 47 8.98 -8.22 -20.66
CA PHE A 47 9.01 -8.20 -19.20
C PHE A 47 10.16 -7.27 -18.83
N PHE A 48 9.89 -5.96 -18.79
CA PHE A 48 10.86 -4.99 -18.31
C PHE A 48 11.07 -5.28 -16.83
N PRO A 49 12.22 -5.83 -16.40
CA PRO A 49 12.49 -5.92 -14.98
C PRO A 49 12.47 -4.48 -14.44
N PRO A 50 11.74 -4.18 -13.36
CA PRO A 50 11.77 -2.84 -12.80
C PRO A 50 13.20 -2.54 -12.38
N LYS A 51 13.85 -1.59 -13.07
CA LYS A 51 15.17 -1.08 -12.70
C LYS A 51 15.00 -0.21 -11.45
N ILE A 52 14.92 -0.87 -10.30
CA ILE A 52 14.88 -0.21 -9.00
C ILE A 52 16.32 -0.05 -8.55
N SER A 53 16.73 1.18 -8.23
CA SER A 53 18.05 1.43 -7.68
C SER A 53 18.19 0.75 -6.31
N LYS A 54 19.41 0.28 -5.99
CA LYS A 54 19.69 -0.43 -4.74
C LYS A 54 19.38 0.46 -3.53
N SER A 55 19.65 1.76 -3.65
CA SER A 55 19.33 2.80 -2.67
C SER A 55 17.83 2.91 -2.38
N ASN A 56 16.97 2.79 -3.39
CA ASN A 56 15.52 2.82 -3.19
C ASN A 56 15.01 1.54 -2.51
N ILE A 57 15.58 0.38 -2.86
CA ILE A 57 15.30 -0.89 -2.14
C ILE A 57 15.72 -0.78 -0.68
N ALA A 58 16.91 -0.23 -0.41
CA ALA A 58 17.40 -0.05 0.96
C ALA A 58 16.51 0.92 1.76
N ARG A 59 16.11 2.05 1.19
CA ARG A 59 15.15 2.96 1.84
C ARG A 59 13.80 2.31 2.11
N ALA A 60 13.29 1.52 1.17
CA ALA A 60 12.05 0.78 1.36
C ALA A 60 12.19 -0.24 2.50
N ALA A 61 13.29 -0.99 2.54
CA ALA A 61 13.57 -1.94 3.61
C ALA A 61 13.66 -1.26 4.98
N ILE A 62 14.38 -0.13 5.08
CA ILE A 62 14.49 0.66 6.31
C ILE A 62 13.12 1.21 6.73
N GLY A 63 12.33 1.70 5.77
CA GLY A 63 10.98 2.22 6.02
C GLY A 63 10.02 1.14 6.53
N VAL A 64 10.00 -0.03 5.88
CA VAL A 64 9.17 -1.18 6.31
C VAL A 64 9.62 -1.68 7.68
N PHE A 65 10.93 -1.73 7.92
CA PHE A 65 11.50 -2.10 9.22
C PHE A 65 11.04 -1.14 10.33
N GLY A 66 11.17 0.17 10.12
CA GLY A 66 10.69 1.18 11.08
C GLY A 66 9.18 1.14 11.28
N LEU A 67 8.40 0.94 10.21
CA LEU A 67 6.95 0.79 10.30
C LEU A 67 6.54 -0.45 11.11
N GLY A 68 7.29 -1.55 11.01
CA GLY A 68 7.10 -2.74 11.83
C GLY A 68 7.28 -2.46 13.32
N PHE A 69 8.21 -1.59 13.71
CA PHE A 69 8.35 -1.13 15.09
C PHE A 69 7.19 -0.25 15.56
N ILE A 70 6.59 0.56 14.67
CA ILE A 70 5.38 1.31 15.00
C ILE A 70 4.22 0.35 15.23
N ASP A 71 3.99 -0.59 14.30
CA ASP A 71 2.91 -1.56 14.43
C ASP A 71 3.10 -2.42 15.68
N ALA A 72 4.30 -2.97 15.90
CA ALA A 72 4.55 -3.83 17.04
C ALA A 72 4.63 -3.07 18.37
N GLY A 73 5.19 -1.86 18.38
CA GLY A 73 5.35 -1.04 19.58
C GLY A 73 4.07 -0.30 20.02
N TYR A 74 3.23 0.16 19.08
CA TYR A 74 2.03 0.95 19.39
C TYR A 74 0.72 0.17 19.32
N SER A 75 0.58 -0.86 18.46
CA SER A 75 -0.66 -1.64 18.41
C SER A 75 -0.89 -2.47 19.68
N GLY A 76 0.15 -2.62 20.52
CA GLY A 76 0.05 -2.70 21.97
C GLY A 76 -0.99 -3.69 22.52
N ASP A 77 -0.79 -4.99 22.30
CA ASP A 77 -1.41 -6.07 23.08
C ASP A 77 -0.77 -7.45 22.76
N TRP A 78 0.50 -7.47 22.33
CA TRP A 78 1.21 -8.70 21.98
C TRP A 78 1.35 -9.65 23.16
N SER A 79 1.41 -9.09 24.38
CA SER A 79 1.39 -9.86 25.62
C SER A 79 0.04 -10.57 25.84
N ARG A 80 -1.07 -10.00 25.35
CA ARG A 80 -2.40 -10.63 25.42
C ARG A 80 -2.56 -11.80 24.46
N ILE A 81 -1.90 -11.74 23.30
CA ILE A 81 -1.85 -12.86 22.35
C ILE A 81 -0.91 -13.96 22.88
N GLY A 82 -0.03 -13.63 23.84
CA GLY A 82 0.91 -14.57 24.44
C GLY A 82 2.15 -14.82 23.58
N VAL A 83 2.41 -13.96 22.59
CA VAL A 83 3.60 -14.06 21.72
C VAL A 83 4.86 -13.59 22.46
N ILE A 84 4.71 -12.59 23.34
CA ILE A 84 5.80 -11.98 24.11
C ILE A 84 5.37 -11.72 25.57
N THR A 85 6.31 -11.43 26.47
CA THR A 85 6.00 -11.06 27.87
C THR A 85 5.71 -9.56 27.98
N SER A 86 5.00 -9.14 29.04
CA SER A 86 4.70 -7.72 29.29
C SER A 86 5.95 -6.85 29.41
N GLU A 87 7.03 -7.39 29.98
CA GLU A 87 8.32 -6.71 30.05
C GLU A 87 8.88 -6.43 28.65
N SER A 88 8.87 -7.44 27.77
CA SER A 88 9.33 -7.25 26.40
C SER A 88 8.45 -6.33 25.56
N GLU A 89 7.16 -6.21 25.89
CA GLU A 89 6.27 -5.23 25.27
C GLU A 89 6.66 -3.79 25.64
N GLU A 90 7.01 -3.56 26.92
CA GLU A 90 7.54 -2.26 27.36
C GLU A 90 8.88 -1.93 26.70
N LEU A 91 9.77 -2.92 26.59
CA LEU A 91 11.03 -2.74 25.85
C LEU A 91 10.79 -2.44 24.38
N LEU A 92 9.79 -3.06 23.75
CA LEU A 92 9.44 -2.82 22.35
C LEU A 92 8.88 -1.41 22.13
N LYS A 93 8.05 -0.91 23.06
CA LYS A 93 7.58 0.48 23.09
C LYS A 93 8.75 1.46 23.20
N VAL A 94 9.68 1.23 24.11
CA VAL A 94 10.89 2.06 24.27
C VAL A 94 11.79 1.98 23.04
N ALA A 95 11.97 0.78 22.47
CA ALA A 95 12.75 0.59 21.27
C ALA A 95 12.12 1.36 20.08
N ALA A 96 10.80 1.42 19.95
CA ALA A 96 10.14 2.19 18.90
C ALA A 96 10.48 3.70 18.98
N PHE A 97 10.61 4.28 20.18
CA PHE A 97 11.04 5.67 20.35
C PHE A 97 12.46 5.95 19.84
N LEU A 98 13.33 4.94 19.83
CA LEU A 98 14.71 5.07 19.33
C LEU A 98 14.83 4.69 17.85
N VAL A 99 14.26 3.54 17.49
CA VAL A 99 14.40 2.91 16.17
C VAL A 99 13.65 3.71 15.11
N VAL A 100 12.45 4.22 15.39
CA VAL A 100 11.64 4.92 14.38
C VAL A 100 12.32 6.23 13.94
N PRO A 101 12.79 7.12 14.84
CA PRO A 101 13.54 8.31 14.43
C PRO A 101 14.83 7.97 13.70
N LEU A 102 15.54 6.91 14.13
CA LEU A 102 16.75 6.43 13.46
C LEU A 102 16.44 5.96 12.03
N CYS A 103 15.37 5.20 11.81
CA CYS A 103 14.95 4.75 10.49
C CYS A 103 14.59 5.93 9.59
N ILE A 104 13.85 6.92 10.10
CA ILE A 104 13.53 8.15 9.38
C ILE A 104 14.81 8.89 8.98
N PHE A 105 15.74 9.06 9.93
CA PHE A 105 17.04 9.66 9.69
C PHE A 105 17.79 8.93 8.56
N LEU A 106 17.91 7.61 8.65
CA LEU A 106 18.59 6.79 7.65
C LEU A 106 17.97 6.89 6.25
N VAL A 107 16.63 6.95 6.15
CA VAL A 107 15.95 7.12 4.86
C VAL A 107 16.34 8.43 4.17
N PHE A 108 16.43 9.52 4.94
CA PHE A 108 16.83 10.84 4.41
C PHE A 108 18.33 10.95 4.14
N PHE A 109 19.16 10.34 4.99
CA PHE A 109 20.61 10.42 4.88
C PHE A 109 21.22 9.42 3.89
N LEU A 110 20.49 8.36 3.51
CA LEU A 110 21.01 7.40 2.54
C LEU A 110 21.28 8.10 1.20
N PRO A 111 22.45 7.92 0.58
CA PRO A 111 22.73 8.42 -0.76
C PRO A 111 21.73 7.88 -1.79
N ARG A 112 21.42 8.69 -2.79
CA ARG A 112 20.72 8.20 -4.00
C ARG A 112 21.77 7.63 -4.93
N ASP A 113 21.53 6.44 -5.46
CA ASP A 113 22.33 5.99 -6.60
C ASP A 113 22.12 7.01 -7.72
N THR A 114 23.22 7.56 -8.23
CA THR A 114 23.19 8.38 -9.44
C THR A 114 23.25 7.39 -10.58
N ASP A 115 22.17 7.27 -11.36
CA ASP A 115 22.22 6.55 -12.62
C ASP A 115 23.26 7.26 -13.50
N SER A 116 24.47 6.69 -13.56
CA SER A 116 25.56 7.13 -14.45
C SER A 116 25.29 6.68 -15.88
#